data_AF-A0A538MAT6-F1
#
_entry.id   AF-A0A538MAT6-F1
#
_cell.length_a   1.000
_cell.length_b   1.000
_cell.length_c   1.000
_cell.angle_alpha   90.00
_cell.angle_beta   90.00
_cell.angle_gamma   90.00
#
_symmetry.space_group_name_H-M   'P 1'
#
loop_
_entity.id
_entity.type
_entity.pdbx_description
1 polymer ?
#
loop_
_entity_poly.entity_id
_entity_poly.type
_entity_poly.pdbx_seq_one_letter_code
_entity_poly.pdbx_strand_id
1 'polypeptide(L)' 'MAFDGGQVLAAFVPVSEADDLERALAQSGDGAFPLEADDGRYTVSLRRVVYVKRFMREGRVGFTAA' A
#
# COMPACT_ATOMS: atom_id res chain seq x y z
N MET A 1 1.99 2.68 24.69
CA MET A 1 1.47 3.31 23.46
C MET A 1 0.93 2.18 22.59
N ALA A 2 -0.39 1.99 22.55
CA ALA A 2 -1.00 1.04 21.62
C ALA A 2 -1.17 1.74 20.26
N PHE A 3 -0.91 1.02 19.17
CA PHE A 3 -1.11 1.54 17.83
C PHE A 3 -2.60 1.75 17.58
N ASP A 4 -3.02 3.00 17.37
CA ASP A 4 -4.40 3.31 16.98
C ASP A 4 -4.62 2.78 15.55
N GLY A 5 -5.28 1.62 15.42
CA GLY A 5 -5.46 0.96 14.13
C GLY A 5 -5.63 -0.56 14.23
N GLY A 6 -5.04 -1.21 15.25
CA GLY A 6 -5.27 -2.62 15.62
C GLY A 6 -4.79 -3.68 14.61
N GLN A 7 -5.20 -3.58 13.36
CA GLN A 7 -4.92 -4.52 12.28
C GLN A 7 -4.13 -3.83 11.15
N VAL A 8 -3.11 -4.53 10.66
CA VAL A 8 -2.32 -4.12 9.50
C VAL A 8 -2.68 -5.04 8.33
N LEU A 9 -3.08 -4.45 7.21
CA LEU A 9 -3.22 -5.16 5.94
C LEU A 9 -1.98 -4.88 5.09
N ALA A 10 -1.44 -5.90 4.46
CA ALA A 10 -0.40 -5.77 3.45
C ALA A 10 -0.87 -6.45 2.18
N ALA A 11 -0.72 -5.76 1.05
CA ALA A 11 -1.05 -6.27 -0.27
C ALA A 11 0.08 -5.92 -1.24
N PHE A 12 0.27 -6.77 -2.24
CA PHE A 12 1.16 -6.46 -3.35
C PHE A 12 0.36 -5.71 -4.42
N VAL A 13 0.87 -4.55 -4.81
CA VAL A 13 0.22 -3.66 -5.78
C VAL A 13 1.25 -3.22 -6.83
N PRO A 14 0.80 -2.84 -8.04
CA PRO A 14 1.64 -2.12 -8.97
C PRO A 14 2.26 -0.86 -8.34
N VAL A 15 3.46 -0.47 -8.80
CA VAL A 15 4.15 0.73 -8.30
C VAL A 15 3.29 1.98 -8.47
N SER A 16 2.57 2.09 -9.59
CA SER A 16 1.67 3.22 -9.87
C SER A 16 0.52 3.32 -8.88
N GLU A 17 -0.07 2.18 -8.49
CA GLU A 17 -1.16 2.14 -7.50
C GLU A 17 -0.68 2.62 -6.12
N ALA A 18 0.55 2.25 -5.74
CA ALA A 18 1.15 2.76 -4.50
C ALA A 18 1.40 4.28 -4.57
N ASP A 19 1.89 4.79 -5.69
CA ASP A 19 2.13 6.23 -5.88
C ASP A 19 0.81 7.03 -5.85
N ASP A 20 -0.24 6.50 -6.48
CA ASP A 20 -1.55 7.15 -6.50
C ASP A 20 -2.23 7.12 -5.13
N LEU A 21 -2.06 6.04 -4.35
CA LEU A 21 -2.51 5.99 -2.96
C LEU A 21 -1.77 7.03 -2.09
N GLU A 22 -0.45 7.16 -2.23
CA GLU A 22 0.35 8.17 -1.52
C GLU A 22 -0.13 9.60 -1.85
N ARG A 23 -0.40 9.88 -3.12
CA ARG A 23 -0.97 11.17 -3.56
C ARG A 23 -2.36 11.42 -2.98
N ALA A 24 -3.22 10.39 -2.95
CA ALA A 24 -4.56 10.51 -2.40
C ALA A 24 -4.54 10.80 -0.89
N LEU A 25 -3.64 10.16 -0.15
CA LEU A 25 -3.43 10.41 1.28
C LEU A 25 -2.91 11.83 1.54
N ALA A 26 -2.00 12.34 0.71
CA ALA A 26 -1.45 13.69 0.86
C ALA A 26 -2.48 14.80 0.65
N GLN A 27 -3.54 14.54 -0.14
CA GLN A 27 -4.58 15.53 -0.43
C GLN A 27 -5.58 15.75 0.73
N SER A 28 -5.36 15.12 1.90
CA SER A 28 -6.29 15.18 3.06
C SER A 28 -7.74 14.85 2.65
N GLY A 29 -7.87 13.97 1.65
CA GLY A 29 -9.14 13.69 1.01
C GLY A 29 -10.04 12.85 1.91
N ASP A 30 -11.22 13.39 2.22
CA ASP A 30 -12.28 12.65 2.87
C ASP A 30 -12.96 11.72 1.87
N GLY A 31 -12.34 10.58 1.59
CA GLY A 31 -12.77 9.70 0.52
C GLY A 31 -12.38 8.23 0.69
N ALA A 32 -12.87 7.44 -0.26
CA ALA A 32 -12.46 6.07 -0.46
C ALA A 32 -11.58 5.99 -1.72
N PHE A 33 -10.47 5.27 -1.65
CA PHE A 33 -9.57 5.02 -2.76
C PHE A 33 -9.71 3.56 -3.20
N PRO A 34 -10.10 3.28 -4.45
CA PRO A 34 -10.04 1.94 -5.00
C PRO A 34 -8.57 1.59 -5.26
N LEU A 35 -8.09 0.50 -4.66
CA LEU A 35 -6.71 0.04 -4.79
C LEU A 35 -6.71 -1.32 -5.48
N GLU A 36 -6.10 -1.40 -6.65
CA GLU A 36 -5.93 -2.67 -7.36
C GLU A 36 -4.68 -3.41 -6.83
N ALA A 37 -4.88 -4.65 -6.39
CA ALA A 37 -3.82 -5.50 -5.87
C ALA A 37 -3.79 -6.86 -6.58
N ASP A 38 -2.68 -7.58 -6.41
CA ASP A 38 -2.47 -8.92 -6.97
C ASP A 38 -3.57 -9.91 -6.55
N ASP A 39 -4.17 -9.73 -5.37
CA ASP A 39 -5.19 -10.60 -4.79
C ASP A 39 -6.63 -10.07 -4.92
N GLY A 40 -6.81 -8.90 -5.53
CA GLY A 40 -8.11 -8.33 -5.83
C GLY A 40 -8.20 -6.82 -5.59
N ARG A 41 -9.43 -6.32 -5.61
CA ARG A 41 -9.71 -4.88 -5.46
C ARG A 41 -10.07 -4.54 -4.02
N TYR A 42 -9.33 -3.60 -3.45
CA TYR A 42 -9.62 -3.03 -2.13
C TYR A 42 -10.34 -1.68 -2.26
N THR A 43 -11.19 -1.37 -1.28
CA THR A 43 -11.71 -0.01 -1.08
C THR A 43 -11.13 0.54 0.21
N VAL A 44 -10.18 1.47 0.11
CA VAL A 44 -9.43 2.02 1.25
C VAL A 44 -10.08 3.32 1.71
N SER A 45 -10.55 3.38 2.96
CA SER A 45 -11.02 4.64 3.54
C SER A 45 -9.85 5.50 3.98
N LEU A 46 -9.58 6.60 3.27
CA LEU A 46 -8.39 7.44 3.48
C LEU A 46 -8.37 8.09 4.88
N ARG A 47 -9.53 8.50 5.40
CA ARG A 47 -9.69 9.05 6.77
C ARG A 47 -9.23 8.10 7.89
N ARG A 48 -9.15 6.80 7.61
CA ARG A 48 -8.82 5.76 8.61
C ARG A 48 -7.40 5.23 8.46
N VAL A 49 -6.64 5.73 7.48
CA VAL A 49 -5.25 5.36 7.28
C VAL A 49 -4.39 6.21 8.21
N VAL A 50 -3.96 5.58 9.30
CA VAL A 50 -3.08 6.18 10.31
C VAL A 50 -1.60 6.14 9.92
N TYR A 51 -1.20 5.18 9.07
CA TYR A 51 0.14 5.08 8.50
C TYR A 51 0.14 4.16 7.27
N VAL A 52 1.19 4.27 6.46
CA VAL A 52 1.50 3.34 5.37
C VAL A 52 2.96 2.94 5.47
N LYS A 53 3.26 1.65 5.29
CA LYS A 53 4.62 1.14 5.12
C LYS A 53 4.76 0.59 3.70
N ARG A 54 5.57 1.25 2.88
CA ARG A 54 5.93 0.76 1.54
C ARG A 54 7.21 -0.07 1.60
N PHE A 55 7.18 -1.25 1.00
CA PHE A 55 8.34 -2.11 0.85
C PHE A 55 8.25 -2.83 -0.51
N MET A 56 9.39 -3.16 -1.11
CA MET A 56 9.44 -3.95 -2.33
C MET A 56 9.57 -5.43 -1.99
N ARG A 57 9.09 -6.32 -2.87
CA ARG A 57 9.42 -7.75 -2.78
C ARG A 57 10.94 -7.89 -2.80
N GLU A 58 11.46 -8.78 -1.96
CA GLU A 58 12.87 -9.11 -1.96
C GLU A 58 13.25 -9.62 -3.37
N GLY A 59 14.17 -8.91 -4.04
CA GLY A 59 14.67 -9.32 -5.35
C GLY A 59 15.48 -10.60 -5.18
N ARG A 60 15.11 -11.68 -5.88
CA ARG A 60 16.00 -12.84 -5.99
C ARG A 60 17.26 -12.39 -6.72
N VAL A 61 18.38 -12.27 -6.00
CA VAL A 61 19.70 -12.14 -6.62
C VAL A 61 19.95 -13.44 -7.38
N GLY A 62 19.81 -13.41 -8.70
CA GLY A 62 20.19 -14.51 -9.57
C GLY A 62 21.70 -14.47 -9.77
N PHE A 63 22.42 -15.48 -9.26
CA PHE A 63 23.78 -15.73 -9.73
C PHE A 63 23.68 -16.31 -11.14
N THR A 64 23.80 -15.46 -12.16
CA THR A 64 24.02 -15.93 -13.54
C THR A 64 25.46 -16.42 -13.61
N ALA A 65 25.66 -17.72 -13.82
CA ALA A 65 26.97 -18.27 -14.14
C ALA A 65 27.43 -17.69 -15.50
N ALA A 66 28.67 -17.20 -15.54
CA ALA A 66 29.32 -16.62 -16.71
C ALA A 66 29.52 -17.64 -17.84
#